data_AF-A0A8X8ADN9-F1
#
_entry.id   AF-A0A8X8ADN9-F1
#
_cell.length_a   1.000
_cell.length_b   1.000
_cell.length_c   1.000
_cell.angle_alpha   90.00
_cell.angle_beta   90.00
_cell.angle_gamma   90.00
#
_symmetry.space_group_name_H-M   'P 1'
#
loop_
_entity.id
_entity.type
_entity.pdbx_description
1 polymer ?
#
loop_
_entity_poly.entity_id
_entity_poly.type
_entity_poly.pdbx_seq_one_letter_code
_entity_poly.pdbx_strand_id
1 'polypeptide(L)'
;MWNQDKILGKIGMHLLDWLTLKPILLDVWDCDNEHYKINCWRSWKASELRLKAWDDLHKLWYVMLKEKNMLMTQRQMLHAQNFRFPNPERLPKVRKSMCRIKHVLTERAIEELDPRRSAEMKRMINAL
;
A
#
# COMPACT_ATOMS: atom_id res chain seq x y z
N MET A 1 -11.06 3.29 -13.99
CA MET A 1 -10.00 2.39 -14.51
C MET A 1 -8.84 3.23 -14.99
N TRP A 2 -7.63 3.03 -14.45
CA TRP A 2 -6.44 3.60 -15.06
C TRP A 2 -6.18 2.84 -16.35
N ASN A 3 -6.27 3.54 -17.47
CA ASN A 3 -6.11 2.95 -18.79
C ASN A 3 -4.62 2.61 -18.99
N GLN A 4 -4.23 1.38 -18.62
CA GLN A 4 -2.88 0.83 -18.76
C GLN A 4 -2.33 1.07 -20.17
N ASP A 5 -3.20 1.03 -21.17
CA ASP A 5 -2.84 1.21 -22.58
C ASP A 5 -2.30 2.62 -22.90
N LYS A 6 -2.76 3.66 -22.19
CA LYS A 6 -2.25 5.03 -22.38
C LYS A 6 -0.88 5.27 -21.75
N ILE A 7 -0.50 4.49 -20.74
CA ILE A 7 0.83 4.57 -20.10
C ILE A 7 1.83 3.77 -20.92
N LEU A 8 1.43 2.58 -21.40
CA LEU A 8 2.27 1.70 -22.23
C LEU A 8 2.59 2.34 -23.60
N GLY A 9 1.64 3.04 -24.21
CA GLY A 9 1.85 3.72 -25.49
C GLY A 9 2.84 4.89 -25.46
N LYS A 10 3.11 5.50 -24.29
CA LYS A 10 4.08 6.61 -24.16
C LYS A 10 5.50 6.15 -23.84
N ILE A 11 5.67 4.92 -23.38
CA ILE A 11 6.94 4.40 -22.87
C ILE A 11 7.73 3.66 -23.95
N GLY A 12 7.11 3.30 -25.08
CA GLY A 12 7.81 2.56 -26.14
C GLY A 12 8.34 1.21 -25.65
N MET A 13 7.65 0.59 -24.69
CA MET A 13 8.03 -0.72 -24.15
C MET A 13 7.62 -1.81 -25.14
N HIS A 14 8.57 -2.62 -25.58
CA HIS A 14 8.30 -3.72 -26.51
C HIS A 14 7.37 -4.73 -25.81
N LEU A 15 6.46 -5.36 -26.57
CA LEU A 15 5.48 -6.32 -26.02
C LEU A 15 6.13 -7.46 -25.21
N LEU A 16 7.41 -7.76 -25.50
CA LEU A 16 8.21 -8.77 -24.80
C LEU A 16 8.69 -8.31 -23.41
N ASP A 17 8.96 -7.02 -23.19
CA ASP A 17 9.29 -6.46 -21.85
C ASP A 17 8.08 -6.49 -20.92
N TRP A 18 6.89 -6.39 -21.51
CA TRP A 18 5.63 -6.52 -20.79
C TRP A 18 5.37 -7.96 -20.32
N LEU A 19 5.80 -8.96 -21.09
CA LEU A 19 5.63 -10.38 -20.75
C LEU A 19 6.63 -10.87 -19.69
N THR A 20 7.83 -10.29 -19.60
CA THR A 20 8.82 -10.64 -18.56
C THR A 20 8.54 -10.00 -17.21
N LEU A 21 7.87 -8.85 -17.18
CA LEU A 21 7.41 -8.19 -15.95
C LEU A 21 6.01 -8.64 -15.51
N LYS A 22 5.26 -9.29 -16.40
CA LYS A 22 3.91 -9.80 -16.13
C LYS A 22 3.86 -10.70 -14.89
N PRO A 23 4.80 -11.63 -14.64
CA PRO A 23 4.80 -12.45 -13.43
C PRO A 23 5.01 -11.65 -12.14
N ILE A 24 5.80 -10.58 -12.18
CA ILE A 24 6.02 -9.67 -11.04
C ILE A 24 4.78 -8.77 -10.80
N LEU A 25 3.99 -8.53 -11.86
CA LEU A 25 2.83 -7.65 -11.82
C LEU A 25 1.51 -8.41 -11.57
N LEU A 26 1.40 -9.70 -11.90
CA LEU A 26 0.14 -10.46 -11.84
C LEU A 26 -0.19 -11.02 -10.44
N ASP A 27 0.80 -11.27 -9.58
CA ASP A 27 0.56 -11.73 -8.19
C ASP A 27 0.02 -10.63 -7.25
N VAL A 28 -0.14 -9.41 -7.77
CA VAL A 28 -0.64 -8.23 -7.03
C VAL A 28 -2.16 -8.05 -7.20
N TRP A 29 -2.82 -8.80 -8.09
CA TRP A 29 -4.15 -8.44 -8.63
C TRP A 29 -5.38 -9.15 -8.06
N ASP A 30 -5.26 -9.91 -6.97
CA ASP A 30 -6.46 -10.20 -6.16
C ASP A 30 -6.79 -8.99 -5.28
N CYS A 31 -7.29 -7.94 -5.94
CA CYS A 31 -7.88 -6.73 -5.36
C CYS A 31 -9.35 -6.63 -5.81
N ASP A 32 -10.13 -7.70 -5.56
CA ASP A 32 -11.58 -7.75 -5.80
C ASP A 32 -12.41 -7.01 -4.74
N ASN A 33 -11.77 -6.18 -3.91
CA ASN A 33 -12.48 -5.34 -2.98
C ASN A 33 -12.48 -3.88 -3.49
N GLU A 34 -13.48 -3.56 -4.30
CA GLU A 34 -13.69 -2.25 -4.94
C GLU A 34 -13.68 -1.10 -3.92
N HIS A 35 -14.08 -1.39 -2.67
CA HIS A 35 -14.06 -0.46 -1.54
C HIS A 35 -12.64 -0.01 -1.14
N TYR A 36 -11.60 -0.79 -1.43
CA TYR A 36 -10.19 -0.45 -1.13
C TYR A 36 -9.54 0.36 -2.26
N LYS A 37 -9.98 0.13 -3.52
CA LYS A 37 -9.53 0.90 -4.70
C LYS A 37 -9.97 2.37 -4.66
N ILE A 38 -11.13 2.67 -4.05
CA ILE A 38 -11.63 4.05 -3.93
C ILE A 38 -10.82 4.85 -2.89
N ASN A 39 -10.29 4.18 -1.86
CA ASN A 39 -9.58 4.82 -0.76
C ASN A 39 -8.09 5.07 -1.03
N CYS A 40 -7.48 4.55 -2.10
CA CYS A 40 -6.05 4.81 -2.40
C CYS A 40 -5.78 6.26 -2.86
N TRP A 41 -6.81 6.99 -3.29
CA TRP A 41 -6.73 8.40 -3.71
C TRP A 41 -6.69 9.37 -2.51
N ARG A 42 -7.19 8.91 -1.36
CA ARG A 42 -7.29 9.63 -0.09
C ARG A 42 -6.40 8.98 0.96
N SER A 43 -5.96 9.73 1.97
CA SER A 43 -5.24 9.15 3.10
C SER A 43 -6.21 8.80 4.23
N TRP A 44 -6.05 7.63 4.84
CA TRP A 44 -6.92 7.15 5.94
C TRP A 44 -6.84 8.06 7.15
N LYS A 45 -7.97 8.45 7.74
CA LYS A 45 -8.00 9.23 8.98
C LYS A 45 -7.84 8.31 10.19
N ALA A 46 -7.20 8.81 11.26
CA ALA A 46 -7.04 8.04 12.49
C ALA A 46 -8.40 7.64 13.11
N SER A 47 -9.40 8.53 13.04
CA SER A 47 -10.76 8.25 13.51
C SER A 47 -11.42 7.07 12.79
N GLU A 48 -11.21 6.93 11.48
CA GLU A 48 -11.75 5.83 10.67
C GLU A 48 -11.07 4.49 11.03
N LEU A 49 -9.77 4.52 11.33
CA LEU A 49 -8.98 3.34 11.69
C LEU A 49 -9.25 2.84 13.11
N ARG A 50 -9.58 3.73 14.05
CA ARG A 50 -9.91 3.36 15.44
C ARG A 50 -11.16 2.50 15.55
N LEU A 51 -12.08 2.60 14.60
CA LEU A 51 -13.32 1.82 14.56
C LEU A 51 -13.14 0.40 13.98
N LYS A 52 -11.94 0.05 13.50
CA LYS A 52 -11.68 -1.24 12.83
C LYS A 52 -11.05 -2.27 13.76
N ALA A 53 -11.38 -3.55 13.54
CA ALA A 53 -10.78 -4.66 14.26
C ALA A 53 -9.28 -4.81 13.94
N TRP A 54 -8.53 -5.52 14.79
CA TRP A 54 -7.10 -5.75 14.60
C TRP A 54 -6.81 -6.47 13.27
N ASP A 55 -7.57 -7.52 12.95
CA ASP A 55 -7.43 -8.29 11.71
C ASP A 55 -7.69 -7.45 10.45
N ASP A 56 -8.65 -6.53 10.49
CA ASP A 56 -8.96 -5.65 9.38
C ASP A 56 -7.84 -4.63 9.15
N LEU A 57 -7.25 -4.10 10.22
CA LEU A 57 -6.07 -3.23 10.13
C LEU A 57 -4.86 -3.99 9.58
N HIS A 58 -4.70 -5.26 9.97
CA HIS A 58 -3.65 -6.13 9.47
C HIS A 58 -3.79 -6.40 7.96
N LYS A 59 -4.99 -6.78 7.51
CA LYS A 59 -5.30 -6.94 6.08
C LYS A 59 -5.10 -5.63 5.31
N LEU A 60 -5.55 -4.51 5.88
CA LEU A 60 -5.37 -3.18 5.29
C LEU A 60 -3.88 -2.81 5.15
N TRP A 61 -3.03 -3.17 6.12
CA TRP A 61 -1.58 -2.98 6.03
C TRP A 61 -1.00 -3.69 4.80
N TYR A 62 -1.37 -4.95 4.55
CA TYR A 62 -0.88 -5.68 3.37
C TYR A 62 -1.34 -5.06 2.05
N VAL A 63 -2.59 -4.60 1.98
CA VAL A 63 -3.09 -3.90 0.79
C VAL A 63 -2.25 -2.64 0.52
N MET A 64 -1.96 -1.84 1.56
CA MET A 64 -1.08 -0.68 1.43
C MET A 64 0.36 -1.04 1.09
N LEU A 65 0.86 -2.17 1.60
CA LEU A 65 2.20 -2.65 1.31
C LEU A 65 2.35 -3.03 -0.17
N LYS A 66 1.37 -3.76 -0.72
CA LYS A 66 1.31 -4.10 -2.16
C LYS A 66 1.30 -2.85 -3.02
N GLU A 67 0.46 -1.88 -2.69
CA GLU A 67 0.38 -0.58 -3.36
C GLU A 67 1.71 0.19 -3.30
N LYS A 68 2.35 0.26 -2.12
CA LYS A 68 3.66 0.91 -1.95
C LYS A 68 4.72 0.24 -2.82
N ASN A 69 4.75 -1.09 -2.87
CA ASN A 69 5.72 -1.84 -3.66
C ASN A 69 5.50 -1.60 -5.16
N MET A 70 4.26 -1.63 -5.64
CA MET A 70 3.92 -1.30 -7.02
C MET A 70 4.37 0.12 -7.40
N LEU A 71 4.11 1.12 -6.54
CA LEU A 71 4.53 2.50 -6.79
C LEU A 71 6.05 2.68 -6.80
N MET A 72 6.77 1.94 -5.94
CA MET A 72 8.23 1.95 -5.92
C MET A 72 8.81 1.38 -7.21
N THR A 73 8.30 0.22 -7.66
CA THR A 73 8.72 -0.39 -8.94
C THR A 73 8.42 0.54 -10.11
N GLN A 74 7.22 1.13 -10.17
CA GLN A 74 6.86 2.08 -11.22
C GLN A 74 7.79 3.30 -11.23
N ARG A 75 8.13 3.83 -10.04
CA ARG A 75 9.06 4.96 -9.92
C ARG A 75 10.46 4.60 -10.43
N GLN A 76 10.95 3.40 -10.12
CA GLN A 76 12.24 2.92 -10.60
C GLN A 76 12.26 2.75 -12.12
N MET A 77 11.22 2.14 -12.69
CA MET A 77 11.10 1.95 -14.15
C MET A 77 11.08 3.29 -14.90
N LEU A 78 10.26 4.24 -14.45
CA LEU A 78 10.17 5.56 -15.08
C LEU A 78 11.48 6.33 -14.95
N HIS A 79 12.16 6.23 -13.81
CA HIS A 79 13.48 6.83 -13.63
C HIS A 79 14.53 6.24 -14.59
N ALA A 80 14.55 4.91 -14.78
CA ALA A 80 15.46 4.26 -15.72
C ALA A 80 15.24 4.71 -17.17
N GLN A 81 13.99 5.03 -17.53
CA GLN A 81 13.60 5.53 -18.85
C GLN A 81 13.61 7.06 -18.95
N ASN A 82 14.13 7.76 -17.92
CA ASN A 82 14.19 9.22 -17.83
C ASN A 82 12.83 9.94 -17.92
N PHE A 83 11.74 9.24 -17.57
CA PHE A 83 10.39 9.78 -17.50
C PHE A 83 10.05 10.31 -16.10
N ARG A 84 9.22 11.35 -16.04
CA ARG A 84 8.70 11.88 -14.78
C ARG A 84 7.56 11.03 -14.24
N PHE A 85 7.54 10.87 -12.91
CA PHE A 85 6.46 10.17 -12.23
C PHE A 85 5.17 10.99 -12.30
N PRO A 86 4.07 10.44 -12.83
CA PRO A 86 2.86 11.22 -13.13
C PRO A 86 2.17 11.76 -11.86
N ASN A 87 2.17 11.01 -10.74
CA ASN A 87 1.41 11.35 -9.52
C ASN A 87 2.27 11.23 -8.23
N PRO A 88 3.29 12.08 -8.02
CA PRO A 88 4.26 11.95 -6.92
C PRO A 88 3.63 12.02 -5.53
N GLU A 89 2.44 12.60 -5.39
CA GLU A 89 1.69 12.72 -4.14
C GLU A 89 1.09 11.40 -3.64
N ARG A 90 0.98 10.38 -4.50
CA ARG A 90 0.38 9.09 -4.15
C ARG A 90 1.22 8.32 -3.12
N LEU A 91 2.54 8.25 -3.31
CA LEU A 91 3.45 7.54 -2.40
C LEU A 91 3.44 8.11 -0.97
N PRO A 92 3.54 9.45 -0.75
CA PRO A 92 3.36 10.05 0.56
C PRO A 92 2.02 9.73 1.23
N LYS A 93 0.92 9.69 0.48
CA LYS A 93 -0.42 9.37 1.03
C LYS A 93 -0.50 7.93 1.55
N VAL A 94 0.09 6.98 0.82
CA VAL A 94 0.19 5.57 1.26
C VAL A 94 1.02 5.48 2.53
N ARG A 95 2.22 6.08 2.55
CA ARG A 95 3.11 6.09 3.74
C ARG A 95 2.44 6.74 4.96
N LYS A 96 1.69 7.82 4.77
CA LYS A 96 0.95 8.50 5.85
C LYS A 96 -0.14 7.61 6.44
N SER A 97 -0.84 6.87 5.59
CA SER A 97 -1.89 5.94 6.02
C SER A 97 -1.29 4.75 6.78
N MET A 98 -0.18 4.19 6.29
CA MET A 98 0.58 3.16 7.01
C MET A 98 1.03 3.64 8.40
N CYS A 99 1.63 4.84 8.48
CA CYS A 99 2.05 5.42 9.77
C CYS A 99 0.87 5.53 10.76
N ARG A 100 -0.31 5.92 10.29
CA ARG A 100 -1.51 6.00 11.14
C ARG A 100 -2.02 4.64 11.61
N ILE A 101 -1.91 3.59 10.80
CA ILE A 101 -2.24 2.22 11.24
C ILE A 101 -1.31 1.82 12.39
N LYS A 102 0.01 2.00 12.24
CA LYS A 102 0.96 1.74 13.32
C LYS A 102 0.64 2.55 14.57
N HIS A 103 0.32 3.83 14.41
CA HIS A 103 -0.03 4.70 15.52
C HIS A 103 -1.26 4.19 16.29
N VAL A 104 -2.36 3.87 15.60
CA VAL A 104 -3.59 3.35 16.24
C VAL A 104 -3.35 2.00 16.92
N LEU A 105 -2.54 1.11 16.33
CA LEU A 105 -2.19 -0.16 16.97
C LEU A 105 -1.34 0.06 18.22
N THR A 106 -0.40 1.01 18.19
CA THR A 106 0.41 1.37 19.36
C THR A 106 -0.43 2.00 20.46
N GLU A 107 -1.40 2.87 20.14
CA GLU A 107 -2.38 3.41 21.10
C GLU A 107 -3.06 2.25 21.86
N ARG A 108 -3.61 1.27 21.13
CA ARG A 108 -4.27 0.09 21.72
C ARG A 108 -3.34 -0.75 22.58
N ALA A 109 -2.08 -0.93 22.16
CA ALA A 109 -1.11 -1.69 22.94
C ALA A 109 -0.67 -0.99 24.23
N ILE A 110 -0.84 0.33 24.33
CA ILE A 110 -0.59 1.11 25.56
C ILE A 110 -1.78 1.04 26.50
N GLU A 111 -3.00 1.02 25.97
CA GLU A 111 -4.24 0.91 26.76
C GLU A 111 -4.45 -0.49 27.37
N GLU A 112 -3.83 -1.53 26.81
CA GLU A 112 -3.92 -2.89 27.33
C GLU A 112 -3.30 -3.01 28.73
N LEU A 113 -4.12 -3.41 29.71
CA LEU A 113 -3.73 -3.57 31.12
C LEU A 113 -2.81 -4.77 31.37
N ASP A 114 -2.93 -5.84 30.59
CA ASP A 114 -2.09 -7.04 30.74
C ASP A 114 -0.71 -6.82 30.08
N PRO A 115 0.39 -6.82 30.85
CA PRO A 115 1.73 -6.64 30.30
C PRO A 115 2.13 -7.69 29.26
N ARG A 116 1.61 -8.92 29.36
CA ARG A 116 1.93 -10.00 28.41
C ARG A 116 1.29 -9.72 27.05
N ARG A 117 0.01 -9.37 27.05
CA ARG A 117 -0.73 -9.01 25.83
C ARG A 117 -0.18 -7.74 25.20
N SER A 118 0.12 -6.72 26.00
CA SER A 118 0.78 -5.49 25.52
C SER A 118 2.12 -5.79 24.83
N ALA A 119 2.94 -6.69 25.41
CA ALA A 119 4.21 -7.08 24.81
C ALA A 119 4.04 -7.85 23.50
N GLU A 120 3.06 -8.73 23.41
CA GLU A 120 2.71 -9.44 22.17
C GLU A 120 2.26 -8.47 21.07
N MET A 121 1.31 -7.57 21.38
CA MET A 121 0.86 -6.55 20.44
C MET A 121 2.02 -5.69 19.94
N LYS A 122 2.92 -5.25 20.82
CA LYS A 122 4.13 -4.49 20.43
C LYS A 122 5.04 -5.28 19.50
N ARG A 123 5.23 -6.59 19.74
CA ARG A 123 6.00 -7.46 18.84
C ARG A 123 5.36 -7.54 17.47
N MET A 124 4.05 -7.75 17.41
CA MET A 124 3.31 -7.81 16.15
C MET A 124 3.38 -6.48 15.39
N ILE A 125 3.23 -5.34 16.08
CA ILE A 125 3.32 -4.00 15.46
C ILE A 125 4.70 -3.74 14.87
N ASN A 126 5.76 -4.19 15.54
CA ASN A 126 7.13 -4.06 15.05
C ASN A 126 7.43 -4.98 13.85
N ALA A 127 6.68 -6.08 13.72
CA ALA A 127 6.78 -7.00 12.59
C ALA A 127 6.04 -6.51 11.32
N LEU A 128 5.22 -5.46 11.42
CA LEU A 128 4.53 -4.83 10.27
C LEU A 128 5.47 -3.97 9.42
#